data_AF-A0A417YCQ2-F1
#
_entry.id   AF-A0A417YCQ2-F1
#
_cell.length_a   1.000
_cell.length_b   1.000
_cell.length_c   1.000
_cell.angle_alpha   90.00
_cell.angle_beta   90.00
_cell.angle_gamma   90.00
#
_symmetry.space_group_name_H-M   'P 1'
#
loop_
_entity.id
_entity.type
_entity.pdbx_description
1 polymer ?
#
loop_
_entity_poly.entity_id
_entity_poly.type
_entity_poly.pdbx_seq_one_letter_code
_entity_poly.pdbx_strand_id
1 'polypeptide(L)'
;MKKIFILFSVSLGLLFYLLLQKDSETKITEEIYNDLYEQQSDWSINQFPATNPDYNASSYAWGWSYVANSLVDMYRVTEDKKYLDILTQQIDYIFSQTDEKLGIESFTGTGHSLPAWSDRGHYTSGEFNYTYPVHTGMITLPILRFVDTVYTNNLNEYKESAVRFLAASGEALAVHNQDNMWVDFSDTEGFYIGHPYGEGYVSEANKIGIPNRISVYLAAAGLYDKLTEGNTYSERIKKSLNYFKDSLFKYDEEFDSYYWSYWEEQNIQKPWEDISHAMITVYGIFILHEEAGYTVFTEEDFEKIANNVYKVIDDESSPPQMRKFIHKRGEEEKAYYTSEENPYYYDVLRWSFLGVYDEEILDILEEVYEETNVEEMNPQTRLNSIASYLYAKEKTRGIPW
;
A
#
# COMPACT_ATOMS: atom_id res chain seq x y z
N MET A 1 -51.89 -39.37 -9.14
CA MET A 1 -51.89 -38.00 -8.57
C MET A 1 -50.73 -37.72 -7.60
N LYS A 2 -50.30 -38.64 -6.71
CA LYS A 2 -49.18 -38.38 -5.77
C LYS A 2 -47.78 -38.22 -6.40
N LYS A 3 -47.48 -38.88 -7.54
CA LYS A 3 -46.15 -38.79 -8.19
C LYS A 3 -45.90 -37.46 -8.94
N ILE A 4 -46.96 -36.77 -9.38
CA ILE A 4 -46.85 -35.48 -10.08
C ILE A 4 -46.56 -34.34 -9.08
N PHE A 5 -47.05 -34.46 -7.85
CA PHE A 5 -46.82 -33.48 -6.79
C PHE A 5 -45.38 -33.47 -6.24
N ILE A 6 -44.71 -34.62 -6.25
CA ILE A 6 -43.30 -34.74 -5.78
C ILE A 6 -42.33 -34.17 -6.83
N LEU A 7 -42.59 -34.37 -8.13
CA LEU A 7 -41.80 -33.76 -9.19
C LEU A 7 -41.93 -32.23 -9.20
N PHE A 8 -43.12 -31.68 -8.95
CA PHE A 8 -43.32 -30.24 -8.89
C PHE A 8 -42.62 -29.57 -7.69
N SER A 9 -42.54 -30.25 -6.54
CA SER A 9 -41.90 -29.70 -5.32
C SER A 9 -40.38 -29.76 -5.37
N VAL A 10 -39.78 -30.80 -5.97
CA VAL A 10 -38.33 -30.85 -6.22
C VAL A 10 -37.91 -29.83 -7.28
N SER A 11 -38.73 -29.62 -8.32
CA SER A 11 -38.48 -28.61 -9.36
C SER A 11 -38.56 -27.18 -8.82
N LEU A 12 -39.52 -26.89 -7.92
CA LEU A 12 -39.63 -25.59 -7.28
C LEU A 12 -38.48 -25.34 -6.30
N GLY A 13 -38.02 -26.38 -5.59
CA GLY A 13 -36.86 -26.31 -4.70
C GLY A 13 -35.55 -26.10 -5.44
N LEU A 14 -35.36 -26.73 -6.61
CA LEU A 14 -34.22 -26.48 -7.49
C LEU A 14 -34.30 -25.10 -8.16
N LEU A 15 -35.49 -24.63 -8.54
CA LEU A 15 -35.66 -23.27 -9.04
C LEU A 15 -35.36 -22.24 -7.95
N PHE A 16 -35.78 -22.49 -6.70
CA PHE A 16 -35.45 -21.63 -5.55
C PHE A 16 -33.96 -21.71 -5.20
N TYR A 17 -33.32 -22.88 -5.30
CA TYR A 17 -31.89 -23.04 -5.08
C TYR A 17 -31.06 -22.35 -6.18
N LEU A 18 -31.50 -22.41 -7.44
CA LEU A 18 -30.90 -21.69 -8.58
C LEU A 18 -31.25 -20.19 -8.60
N LEU A 19 -32.36 -19.76 -7.98
CA LEU A 19 -32.71 -18.35 -7.76
C LEU A 19 -32.08 -17.78 -6.47
N LEU A 20 -31.66 -18.65 -5.54
CA LEU A 20 -30.89 -18.33 -4.33
C LEU A 20 -29.37 -18.43 -4.56
N GLN A 21 -28.92 -19.08 -5.65
CA GLN A 21 -27.77 -18.60 -6.40
C GLN A 21 -28.15 -17.28 -7.07
N LYS A 22 -28.47 -16.29 -6.23
CA LYS A 22 -28.19 -14.92 -6.56
C LYS A 22 -26.66 -14.94 -6.68
N ASP A 23 -26.16 -14.97 -7.92
CA ASP A 23 -24.85 -14.35 -8.15
C ASP A 23 -25.00 -12.98 -7.49
N SER A 24 -24.41 -12.78 -6.31
CA SER A 24 -24.23 -11.44 -5.81
C SER A 24 -23.44 -10.78 -6.91
N GLU A 25 -24.07 -9.87 -7.66
CA GLU A 25 -23.33 -9.00 -8.56
C GLU A 25 -22.31 -8.33 -7.65
N THR A 26 -21.05 -8.77 -7.74
CA THR A 26 -19.94 -8.21 -6.97
C THR A 26 -20.04 -6.71 -7.13
N LYS A 27 -20.32 -5.99 -6.04
CA LYS A 27 -20.52 -4.54 -6.10
C LYS A 27 -19.28 -3.87 -6.65
N ILE A 28 -18.10 -4.40 -6.34
CA ILE A 28 -16.82 -3.84 -6.75
C ILE A 28 -16.47 -4.30 -8.16
N THR A 29 -16.59 -3.39 -9.13
CA THR A 29 -16.34 -3.65 -10.55
C THR A 29 -15.41 -2.61 -11.16
N GLU A 30 -14.92 -2.88 -12.38
CA GLU A 30 -14.21 -1.89 -13.19
C GLU A 30 -15.05 -0.63 -13.44
N GLU A 31 -16.37 -0.78 -13.66
CA GLU A 31 -17.29 0.33 -13.91
C GLU A 31 -17.35 1.27 -12.69
N ILE A 32 -17.52 0.73 -11.48
CA ILE A 32 -17.49 1.54 -10.25
C ILE A 32 -16.14 2.23 -10.08
N TYR A 33 -15.03 1.53 -10.35
CA TYR A 33 -13.71 2.17 -10.30
C TYR A 33 -13.61 3.37 -11.24
N ASN A 34 -14.04 3.20 -12.50
CA ASN A 34 -13.96 4.24 -13.52
C ASN A 34 -14.84 5.44 -13.15
N ASP A 35 -16.08 5.21 -12.70
CA ASP A 35 -16.99 6.27 -12.24
C ASP A 35 -16.39 7.08 -11.08
N LEU A 36 -15.81 6.40 -10.09
CA LEU A 36 -15.17 7.05 -8.94
C LEU A 36 -13.88 7.77 -9.33
N TYR A 37 -13.14 7.26 -10.32
CA TYR A 37 -11.94 7.91 -10.85
C TYR A 37 -12.30 9.22 -11.55
N GLU A 38 -13.36 9.25 -12.36
CA GLU A 38 -13.83 10.46 -13.04
C GLU A 38 -14.31 11.54 -12.05
N GLN A 39 -14.89 11.12 -10.93
CA GLN A 39 -15.37 12.01 -9.86
C GLN A 39 -14.24 12.52 -8.94
N GLN A 40 -13.04 11.93 -8.98
CA GLN A 40 -11.90 12.30 -8.16
C GLN A 40 -11.47 13.75 -8.47
N SER A 41 -11.45 14.61 -7.44
CA SER A 41 -11.20 16.04 -7.61
C SER A 41 -9.73 16.41 -7.83
N ASP A 42 -8.79 15.63 -7.31
CA ASP A 42 -7.40 16.08 -7.20
C ASP A 42 -6.46 15.39 -8.21
N TRP A 43 -6.64 14.08 -8.40
CA TRP A 43 -5.67 13.23 -9.11
C TRP A 43 -6.26 12.51 -10.33
N SER A 44 -7.44 12.94 -10.83
CA SER A 44 -7.97 12.49 -12.11
C SER A 44 -7.32 13.23 -13.28
N ILE A 45 -7.24 12.60 -14.46
CA ILE A 45 -6.65 13.23 -15.66
C ILE A 45 -7.30 14.57 -16.05
N ASN A 46 -8.56 14.77 -15.68
CA ASN A 46 -9.32 16.00 -16.01
C ASN A 46 -8.98 17.16 -15.07
N GLN A 47 -8.46 16.87 -13.88
CA GLN A 47 -8.23 17.85 -12.82
C GLN A 47 -6.73 18.08 -12.56
N PHE A 48 -5.93 17.02 -12.69
CA PHE A 48 -4.50 17.08 -12.49
C PHE A 48 -3.77 17.57 -13.76
N PRO A 49 -2.77 18.46 -13.64
CA PRO A 49 -2.27 19.12 -12.43
C PRO A 49 -2.94 20.49 -12.14
N ALA A 50 -4.03 20.82 -12.84
CA ALA A 50 -4.61 22.16 -12.87
C ALA A 50 -5.23 22.63 -11.52
N THR A 51 -5.48 21.71 -10.58
CA THR A 51 -6.19 22.01 -9.33
C THR A 51 -5.35 22.63 -8.23
N ASN A 52 -4.04 22.36 -8.16
CA ASN A 52 -3.17 22.94 -7.13
C ASN A 52 -1.69 23.02 -7.54
N PRO A 53 -1.10 24.22 -7.69
CA PRO A 53 0.31 24.38 -8.02
C PRO A 53 1.28 24.13 -6.84
N ASP A 54 0.78 24.03 -5.60
CA ASP A 54 1.61 23.97 -4.39
C ASP A 54 1.81 22.55 -3.84
N TYR A 55 1.56 21.52 -4.64
CA TYR A 55 1.80 20.14 -4.23
C TYR A 55 3.27 19.91 -3.83
N ASN A 56 3.45 19.14 -2.76
CA ASN A 56 4.75 18.76 -2.19
C ASN A 56 4.81 17.24 -1.99
N ALA A 57 5.92 16.74 -1.42
CA ALA A 57 6.10 15.31 -1.18
C ALA A 57 4.97 14.65 -0.39
N SER A 58 4.38 15.35 0.59
CA SER A 58 3.25 14.85 1.38
C SER A 58 2.01 14.64 0.50
N SER A 59 1.70 15.60 -0.38
CA SER A 59 0.57 15.49 -1.32
C SER A 59 0.75 14.32 -2.30
N TYR A 60 1.96 14.15 -2.84
CA TYR A 60 2.22 13.06 -3.76
C TYR A 60 2.24 11.70 -3.06
N ALA A 61 2.83 11.62 -1.87
CA ALA A 61 2.96 10.39 -1.11
C ALA A 61 1.65 9.91 -0.50
N TRP A 62 0.77 10.80 -0.05
CA TRP A 62 -0.49 10.44 0.62
C TRP A 62 -1.75 10.64 -0.22
N GLY A 63 -1.61 11.27 -1.39
CA GLY A 63 -2.68 11.46 -2.36
C GLY A 63 -2.44 10.70 -3.65
N TRP A 64 -1.50 11.20 -4.45
CA TRP A 64 -1.26 10.69 -5.81
C TRP A 64 -0.81 9.22 -5.84
N SER A 65 0.08 8.81 -4.94
CA SER A 65 0.67 7.47 -4.93
C SER A 65 -0.36 6.34 -4.93
N TYR A 66 -1.44 6.48 -4.15
CA TYR A 66 -2.52 5.50 -4.07
C TYR A 66 -3.27 5.39 -5.39
N VAL A 67 -3.57 6.54 -6.01
CA VAL A 67 -4.21 6.59 -7.34
C VAL A 67 -3.29 6.03 -8.42
N ALA A 68 -2.01 6.36 -8.38
CA ALA A 68 -1.02 5.83 -9.31
C ALA A 68 -0.90 4.31 -9.19
N ASN A 69 -0.87 3.80 -7.96
CA ASN A 69 -0.82 2.39 -7.68
C ASN A 69 -2.09 1.66 -8.16
N SER A 70 -3.26 2.26 -7.95
CA SER A 70 -4.52 1.70 -8.44
C SER A 70 -4.60 1.66 -9.96
N LEU A 71 -4.03 2.63 -10.68
CA LEU A 71 -3.95 2.60 -12.14
C LEU A 71 -3.09 1.43 -12.65
N VAL A 72 -1.99 1.09 -11.96
CA VAL A 72 -1.18 -0.10 -12.29
C VAL A 72 -2.00 -1.37 -12.07
N ASP A 73 -2.67 -1.49 -10.91
CA ASP A 73 -3.50 -2.66 -10.59
C ASP A 73 -4.65 -2.82 -11.59
N MET A 74 -5.32 -1.73 -11.97
CA MET A 74 -6.40 -1.78 -12.96
C MET A 74 -5.93 -2.19 -14.35
N TYR A 75 -4.75 -1.72 -14.81
CA TYR A 75 -4.17 -2.26 -16.04
C TYR A 75 -3.88 -3.76 -15.90
N ARG A 76 -3.30 -4.18 -14.78
CA ARG A 76 -3.00 -5.60 -14.54
C ARG A 76 -4.27 -6.44 -14.45
N VAL A 77 -5.43 -5.90 -14.10
CA VAL A 77 -6.71 -6.63 -14.09
C VAL A 77 -7.37 -6.67 -15.47
N THR A 78 -7.32 -5.57 -16.22
CA THR A 78 -8.18 -5.37 -17.40
C THR A 78 -7.42 -5.44 -18.73
N GLU A 79 -6.10 -5.31 -18.68
CA GLU A 79 -5.20 -5.04 -19.80
C GLU A 79 -5.55 -3.76 -20.60
N ASP A 80 -6.43 -2.90 -20.07
CA ASP A 80 -6.84 -1.67 -20.73
C ASP A 80 -5.75 -0.59 -20.57
N LYS A 81 -5.12 -0.26 -21.70
CA LYS A 81 -4.02 0.70 -21.78
C LYS A 81 -4.40 2.10 -21.32
N LYS A 82 -5.70 2.45 -21.27
CA LYS A 82 -6.14 3.76 -20.77
C LYS A 82 -5.54 4.09 -19.40
N TYR A 83 -5.38 3.09 -18.53
CA TYR A 83 -4.82 3.27 -17.19
C TYR A 83 -3.33 3.63 -17.22
N LEU A 84 -2.56 3.02 -18.13
CA LEU A 84 -1.14 3.34 -18.33
C LEU A 84 -0.94 4.67 -19.07
N ASP A 85 -1.83 5.03 -19.99
CA ASP A 85 -1.80 6.32 -20.68
C ASP A 85 -2.02 7.50 -19.73
N ILE A 86 -2.97 7.34 -18.81
CA ILE A 86 -3.22 8.29 -17.71
C ILE A 86 -1.97 8.37 -16.82
N LEU A 87 -1.49 7.23 -16.34
CA LEU A 87 -0.39 7.19 -15.38
C LEU A 87 0.89 7.77 -15.98
N THR A 88 1.21 7.49 -17.24
CA THR A 88 2.41 8.02 -17.90
C THR A 88 2.47 9.55 -17.84
N GLN A 89 1.36 10.22 -18.16
CA GLN A 89 1.26 11.69 -18.09
C GLN A 89 1.42 12.21 -16.66
N GLN A 90 0.88 11.49 -15.67
CA GLN A 90 1.05 11.85 -14.27
C GLN A 90 2.50 11.73 -13.81
N ILE A 91 3.18 10.64 -14.17
CA ILE A 91 4.57 10.40 -13.78
C ILE A 91 5.50 11.48 -14.37
N ASP A 92 5.32 11.85 -15.64
CA ASP A 92 6.09 12.94 -16.26
C ASP A 92 5.95 14.25 -15.47
N TYR A 93 4.72 14.58 -15.05
CA TYR A 93 4.51 15.74 -14.17
C TYR A 93 5.21 15.55 -12.83
N ILE A 94 5.02 14.44 -12.13
CA ILE A 94 5.61 14.19 -10.81
C ILE A 94 7.13 14.38 -10.83
N PHE A 95 7.84 13.87 -11.83
CA PHE A 95 9.29 14.08 -11.95
C PHE A 95 9.68 15.52 -12.28
N SER A 96 8.84 16.25 -13.01
CA SER A 96 9.03 17.70 -13.21
C SER A 96 8.96 18.52 -11.91
N GLN A 97 8.37 17.94 -10.84
CA GLN A 97 8.18 18.57 -9.54
C GLN A 97 9.23 18.17 -8.49
N THR A 98 10.29 17.48 -8.88
CA THR A 98 11.43 17.22 -7.98
C THR A 98 12.12 18.54 -7.61
N ASP A 99 12.68 18.59 -6.40
CA ASP A 99 13.33 19.77 -5.84
C ASP A 99 14.49 20.25 -6.73
N GLU A 100 15.23 19.33 -7.37
CA GLU A 100 16.24 19.64 -8.38
C GLU A 100 15.69 20.45 -9.55
N LYS A 101 14.55 20.03 -10.13
CA LYS A 101 13.94 20.72 -11.28
C LYS A 101 13.32 22.06 -10.89
N LEU A 102 12.90 22.19 -9.63
CA LEU A 102 12.32 23.40 -9.09
C LEU A 102 13.36 24.35 -8.48
N GLY A 103 14.62 23.92 -8.34
CA GLY A 103 15.68 24.69 -7.70
C GLY A 103 15.47 24.90 -6.20
N ILE A 104 14.78 23.98 -5.53
CA ILE A 104 14.53 24.01 -4.08
C ILE A 104 15.75 23.42 -3.38
N GLU A 105 16.40 24.20 -2.52
CA GLU A 105 17.57 23.73 -1.78
C GLU A 105 17.20 22.60 -0.81
N SER A 106 18.08 21.60 -0.74
CA SER A 106 17.91 20.47 0.16
C SER A 106 18.14 20.84 1.62
N PHE A 107 17.55 20.02 2.48
CA PHE A 107 17.62 20.09 3.93
C PHE A 107 19.01 19.87 4.53
N THR A 108 20.02 19.57 3.70
CA THR A 108 21.41 19.37 4.12
C THR A 108 22.19 20.67 4.27
N GLY A 109 21.65 21.81 3.83
CA GLY A 109 22.31 23.12 3.90
C GLY A 109 23.59 23.21 3.06
N THR A 110 23.71 22.38 2.02
CA THR A 110 24.88 22.30 1.14
C THR A 110 24.77 23.22 -0.08
N GLY A 111 23.66 23.94 -0.27
CA GLY A 111 23.39 24.69 -1.50
C GLY A 111 22.95 23.81 -2.68
N HIS A 112 22.77 22.51 -2.48
CA HIS A 112 22.34 21.58 -3.52
C HIS A 112 20.85 21.25 -3.42
N SER A 113 20.18 21.17 -4.57
CA SER A 113 18.85 20.58 -4.71
C SER A 113 18.96 19.10 -4.99
N LEU A 114 18.05 18.28 -4.44
CA LEU A 114 18.08 16.82 -4.59
C LEU A 114 17.09 16.36 -5.67
N PRO A 115 17.36 15.23 -6.37
CA PRO A 115 16.44 14.63 -7.34
C PRO A 115 15.30 13.88 -6.63
N ALA A 116 14.67 14.52 -5.65
CA ALA A 116 13.60 13.97 -4.81
C ALA A 116 12.58 15.07 -4.49
N TRP A 117 11.57 14.75 -3.68
CA TRP A 117 10.55 15.71 -3.26
C TRP A 117 10.68 15.97 -1.77
N SER A 118 10.85 17.22 -1.36
CA SER A 118 10.68 17.60 0.04
C SER A 118 9.21 17.84 0.39
N ASP A 119 8.90 17.69 1.68
CA ASP A 119 7.59 18.03 2.23
C ASP A 119 7.35 19.55 2.31
N ARG A 120 8.36 20.36 1.94
CA ARG A 120 8.36 21.83 2.00
C ARG A 120 7.94 22.36 3.38
N GLY A 121 8.37 21.68 4.44
CA GLY A 121 8.11 22.04 5.83
C GLY A 121 6.70 21.70 6.31
N HIS A 122 5.93 20.90 5.58
CA HIS A 122 4.58 20.49 5.99
C HIS A 122 4.56 19.86 7.40
N TYR A 123 5.52 19.00 7.72
CA TYR A 123 5.61 18.35 9.04
C TYR A 123 6.46 19.11 10.06
N THR A 124 7.09 20.20 9.64
CA THR A 124 7.94 21.04 10.50
C THR A 124 7.39 22.46 10.64
N SER A 125 6.09 22.66 10.37
CA SER A 125 5.43 23.98 10.44
C SER A 125 6.11 25.08 9.59
N GLY A 126 6.70 24.70 8.46
CA GLY A 126 7.42 25.60 7.55
C GLY A 126 8.86 25.92 7.97
N GLU A 127 9.34 25.40 9.11
CA GLU A 127 10.67 25.72 9.64
C GLU A 127 11.81 25.02 8.89
N PHE A 128 11.55 23.85 8.29
CA PHE A 128 12.58 22.99 7.73
C PHE A 128 12.02 22.12 6.62
N ASN A 129 12.46 22.34 5.38
CA ASN A 129 12.15 21.41 4.29
C ASN A 129 12.81 20.07 4.60
N TYR A 130 12.12 18.94 4.42
CA TYR A 130 12.72 17.62 4.61
C TYR A 130 12.27 16.63 3.55
N THR A 131 13.20 15.80 3.08
CA THR A 131 12.89 14.69 2.16
C THR A 131 12.78 13.42 2.98
N TYR A 132 11.58 12.87 3.10
CA TYR A 132 11.35 11.64 3.85
C TYR A 132 11.54 10.39 2.97
N PRO A 133 12.16 9.30 3.48
CA PRO A 133 12.27 8.04 2.76
C PRO A 133 10.89 7.47 2.42
N VAL A 134 9.92 7.57 3.34
CA VAL A 134 8.55 7.12 3.09
C VAL A 134 7.89 7.86 1.93
N HIS A 135 8.09 9.17 1.80
CA HIS A 135 7.49 9.91 0.68
C HIS A 135 8.13 9.47 -0.63
N THR A 136 9.44 9.32 -0.66
CA THR A 136 10.15 8.83 -1.85
C THR A 136 9.69 7.41 -2.21
N GLY A 137 9.54 6.52 -1.23
CA GLY A 137 9.02 5.16 -1.43
C GLY A 137 7.60 5.15 -1.98
N MET A 138 6.67 5.87 -1.36
CA MET A 138 5.28 5.99 -1.81
C MET A 138 5.18 6.56 -3.23
N ILE A 139 6.02 7.54 -3.59
CA ILE A 139 6.01 8.16 -4.91
C ILE A 139 6.63 7.23 -5.97
N THR A 140 7.78 6.62 -5.68
CA THR A 140 8.53 5.82 -6.67
C THR A 140 8.00 4.39 -6.82
N LEU A 141 7.33 3.83 -5.81
CA LEU A 141 6.77 2.49 -5.88
C LEU A 141 5.82 2.28 -7.07
N PRO A 142 4.72 3.05 -7.25
CA PRO A 142 3.83 2.85 -8.39
C PRO A 142 4.51 3.11 -9.74
N ILE A 143 5.51 4.00 -9.78
CA ILE A 143 6.33 4.25 -10.98
C ILE A 143 7.13 3.00 -11.35
N LEU A 144 7.77 2.36 -10.37
CA LEU A 144 8.56 1.14 -10.61
C LEU A 144 7.66 -0.05 -10.93
N ARG A 145 6.47 -0.15 -10.33
CA ARG A 145 5.46 -1.15 -10.73
C ARG A 145 4.97 -0.93 -12.17
N PHE A 146 4.83 0.32 -12.62
CA PHE A 146 4.57 0.65 -14.02
C PHE A 146 5.72 0.16 -14.93
N VAL A 147 6.97 0.46 -14.58
CA VAL A 147 8.15 0.02 -15.36
C VAL A 147 8.20 -1.51 -15.46
N ASP A 148 8.00 -2.21 -14.35
CA ASP A 148 7.94 -3.68 -14.30
C ASP A 148 6.85 -4.24 -15.20
N THR A 149 5.66 -3.62 -15.18
CA THR A 149 4.53 -3.98 -16.03
C THR A 149 4.85 -3.78 -17.52
N VAL A 150 5.49 -2.66 -17.88
CA VAL A 150 5.90 -2.38 -19.27
C VAL A 150 6.89 -3.43 -19.80
N TYR A 151 7.85 -3.84 -18.98
CA TYR A 151 8.83 -4.84 -19.39
C TYR A 151 8.24 -6.25 -19.43
N THR A 152 7.48 -6.64 -18.42
CA THR A 152 6.83 -7.97 -18.34
C THR A 152 5.90 -8.19 -19.53
N ASN A 153 5.07 -7.18 -19.85
CA ASN A 153 4.06 -7.30 -20.91
C ASN A 153 4.58 -6.83 -22.28
N ASN A 154 5.88 -6.55 -22.41
CA ASN A 154 6.53 -6.11 -23.65
C ASN A 154 5.85 -4.90 -24.34
N LEU A 155 5.39 -3.93 -23.56
CA LEU A 155 4.63 -2.78 -24.06
C LEU A 155 5.54 -1.73 -24.72
N ASN A 156 5.87 -1.95 -26.00
CA ASN A 156 6.87 -1.17 -26.73
C ASN A 156 6.63 0.34 -26.75
N GLU A 157 5.37 0.78 -26.73
CA GLU A 157 5.02 2.22 -26.77
C GLU A 157 5.39 2.98 -25.50
N TYR A 158 5.50 2.30 -24.35
CA TYR A 158 5.89 2.90 -23.08
C TYR A 158 7.36 2.70 -22.73
N LYS A 159 8.12 1.92 -23.52
CA LYS A 159 9.52 1.56 -23.18
C LYS A 159 10.43 2.76 -22.99
N GLU A 160 10.28 3.80 -23.81
CA GLU A 160 11.11 5.00 -23.68
C GLU A 160 10.83 5.71 -22.34
N SER A 161 9.55 5.90 -21.99
CA SER A 161 9.15 6.46 -20.70
C SER A 161 9.62 5.58 -19.54
N ALA A 162 9.46 4.26 -19.64
CA ALA A 162 9.88 3.31 -18.62
C ALA A 162 11.40 3.40 -18.31
N VAL A 163 12.24 3.55 -19.33
CA VAL A 163 13.70 3.74 -19.15
C VAL A 163 13.99 5.04 -18.40
N ARG A 164 13.34 6.15 -18.78
CA ARG A 164 13.53 7.45 -18.10
C ARG A 164 13.05 7.40 -16.65
N PHE A 165 11.88 6.80 -16.42
CA PHE A 165 11.29 6.68 -15.10
C PHE A 165 12.10 5.78 -14.18
N LEU A 166 12.64 4.67 -14.69
CA LEU A 166 13.55 3.82 -13.93
C LEU A 166 14.79 4.59 -13.48
N ALA A 167 15.45 5.32 -14.39
CA ALA A 167 16.63 6.11 -14.07
C ALA A 167 16.33 7.17 -12.99
N ALA A 168 15.27 7.95 -13.17
CA ALA A 168 14.89 9.01 -12.24
C ALA A 168 14.46 8.46 -10.86
N SER A 169 13.75 7.33 -10.81
CA SER A 169 13.44 6.66 -9.54
C SER A 169 14.71 6.20 -8.80
N GLY A 170 15.71 5.71 -9.53
CA GLY A 170 17.01 5.34 -8.93
C GLY A 170 17.72 6.52 -8.27
N GLU A 171 17.75 7.66 -8.94
CA GLU A 171 18.32 8.91 -8.39
C GLU A 171 17.60 9.35 -7.11
N ALA A 172 16.27 9.30 -7.11
CA ALA A 172 15.46 9.66 -5.94
C ALA A 172 15.68 8.69 -4.76
N LEU A 173 15.70 7.38 -5.01
CA LEU A 173 15.93 6.36 -3.98
C LEU A 173 17.32 6.46 -3.37
N ALA A 174 18.34 6.77 -4.17
CA ALA A 174 19.73 6.90 -3.71
C ALA A 174 19.93 7.99 -2.65
N VAL A 175 19.06 9.00 -2.59
CA VAL A 175 19.07 10.05 -1.54
C VAL A 175 19.02 9.45 -0.14
N HIS A 176 18.28 8.35 0.04
CA HIS A 176 18.05 7.72 1.35
C HIS A 176 18.98 6.54 1.63
N ASN A 177 19.88 6.20 0.71
CA ASN A 177 20.74 5.03 0.82
C ASN A 177 22.18 5.35 1.25
N GLN A 178 22.34 6.29 2.18
CA GLN A 178 23.65 6.73 2.66
C GLN A 178 24.13 5.87 3.83
N ASP A 179 25.44 5.69 3.99
CA ASP A 179 26.02 4.85 5.05
C ASP A 179 25.72 5.39 6.46
N ASN A 180 25.64 6.71 6.61
CA ASN A 180 25.24 7.35 7.86
C ASN A 180 23.73 7.28 8.15
N MET A 181 22.95 6.67 7.26
CA MET A 181 21.52 6.38 7.43
C MET A 181 21.25 4.89 7.66
N TRP A 182 22.28 4.08 7.86
CA TRP A 182 22.17 2.65 8.08
C TRP A 182 22.82 2.23 9.41
N VAL A 183 22.19 1.29 10.10
CA VAL A 183 22.75 0.65 11.29
C VAL A 183 22.63 -0.86 11.14
N ASP A 184 23.76 -1.56 11.27
CA ASP A 184 23.77 -3.02 11.45
C ASP A 184 23.53 -3.35 12.93
N PHE A 185 22.53 -4.19 13.20
CA PHE A 185 22.28 -4.75 14.54
C PHE A 185 23.05 -6.06 14.74
N SER A 186 23.22 -6.83 13.68
CA SER A 186 23.96 -8.08 13.63
C SER A 186 24.47 -8.36 12.21
N ASP A 187 25.08 -9.53 11.98
CA ASP A 187 25.48 -9.96 10.64
C ASP A 187 24.27 -10.16 9.69
N THR A 188 23.07 -10.41 10.25
CA THR A 188 21.85 -10.76 9.51
C THR A 188 20.74 -9.74 9.65
N GLU A 189 20.85 -8.78 10.57
CA GLU A 189 19.82 -7.78 10.85
C GLU A 189 20.39 -6.36 10.86
N GLY A 190 19.58 -5.42 10.40
CA GLY A 190 19.94 -4.01 10.34
C GLY A 190 18.78 -3.19 9.78
N PHE A 191 18.82 -1.89 10.05
CA PHE A 191 17.72 -1.00 9.68
C PHE A 191 18.19 0.42 9.36
N TYR A 192 17.34 1.13 8.64
CA TYR A 192 17.56 2.54 8.32
C TYR A 192 17.30 3.43 9.53
N ILE A 193 18.02 4.53 9.62
CA ILE A 193 17.82 5.60 10.60
C ILE A 193 17.38 6.89 9.92
N GLY A 194 16.61 7.72 10.64
CA GLY A 194 16.23 9.04 10.15
C GLY A 194 17.44 9.94 9.96
N HIS A 195 17.44 10.74 8.89
CA HIS A 195 18.60 11.52 8.48
C HIS A 195 19.03 12.53 9.57
N PRO A 196 20.33 12.61 9.93
CA PRO A 196 20.83 13.40 11.05
C PRO A 196 20.53 14.89 10.95
N TYR A 197 20.50 15.45 9.75
CA TYR A 197 20.18 16.87 9.53
C TYR A 197 18.76 17.28 9.97
N GLY A 198 17.85 16.33 10.18
CA GLY A 198 16.55 16.62 10.77
C GLY A 198 16.59 16.80 12.30
N GLU A 199 17.74 16.66 12.96
CA GLU A 199 17.84 16.75 14.42
C GLU A 199 17.33 18.11 14.92
N GLY A 200 16.40 18.07 15.88
CA GLY A 200 15.72 19.25 16.41
C GLY A 200 14.47 19.69 15.64
N TYR A 201 14.24 19.17 14.43
CA TYR A 201 13.08 19.51 13.57
C TYR A 201 12.17 18.32 13.27
N VAL A 202 12.76 17.14 13.08
CA VAL A 202 12.07 15.91 12.68
C VAL A 202 12.19 14.86 13.78
N SER A 203 11.06 14.28 14.18
CA SER A 203 10.96 13.35 15.32
C SER A 203 11.80 12.08 15.18
N GLU A 204 12.10 11.69 13.94
CA GLU A 204 12.78 10.43 13.56
C GLU A 204 14.28 10.60 13.33
N ALA A 205 14.78 11.84 13.28
CA ALA A 205 16.19 12.10 13.03
C ALA A 205 17.06 11.40 14.08
N ASN A 206 18.11 10.70 13.61
CA ASN A 206 19.02 9.88 14.42
C ASN A 206 18.35 8.75 15.22
N LYS A 207 17.14 8.32 14.85
CA LYS A 207 16.46 7.16 15.44
C LYS A 207 16.28 6.05 14.42
N ILE A 208 16.13 4.81 14.90
CA ILE A 208 15.68 3.68 14.09
C ILE A 208 14.38 4.10 13.39
N GLY A 209 14.33 3.88 12.08
CA GLY A 209 13.22 4.27 11.25
C GLY A 209 11.92 3.58 11.65
N ILE A 210 10.80 4.18 11.26
CA ILE A 210 9.48 3.62 11.55
C ILE A 210 9.16 2.51 10.53
N PRO A 211 8.70 1.32 10.97
CA PRO A 211 8.32 0.18 10.14
C PRO A 211 7.58 0.51 8.84
N ASN A 212 6.45 1.19 8.94
CA ASN A 212 5.60 1.53 7.80
C ASN A 212 6.25 2.55 6.85
N ARG A 213 7.15 3.39 7.36
CA ARG A 213 7.87 4.39 6.58
C ARG A 213 8.99 3.79 5.76
N ILE A 214 9.74 2.88 6.38
CA ILE A 214 10.90 2.25 5.74
C ILE A 214 10.48 1.11 4.82
N SER A 215 9.50 0.28 5.20
CA SER A 215 9.03 -0.86 4.38
C SER A 215 8.63 -0.48 2.95
N VAL A 216 7.90 0.62 2.75
CA VAL A 216 7.51 1.06 1.40
C VAL A 216 8.70 1.61 0.60
N TYR A 217 9.67 2.24 1.27
CA TYR A 217 10.94 2.62 0.64
C TYR A 217 11.74 1.38 0.21
N LEU A 218 11.83 0.37 1.08
CA LEU A 218 12.48 -0.90 0.76
C LEU A 218 11.80 -1.59 -0.42
N ALA A 219 10.47 -1.56 -0.50
CA ALA A 219 9.70 -2.13 -1.61
C ALA A 219 10.06 -1.48 -2.95
N ALA A 220 10.07 -0.15 -3.01
CA ALA A 220 10.52 0.58 -4.19
C ALA A 220 11.99 0.24 -4.54
N ALA A 221 12.87 0.24 -3.55
CA ALA A 221 14.28 -0.11 -3.73
C ALA A 221 14.49 -1.56 -4.23
N GLY A 222 13.70 -2.51 -3.74
CA GLY A 222 13.73 -3.91 -4.16
C GLY A 222 13.28 -4.10 -5.60
N LEU A 223 12.21 -3.41 -6.02
CA LEU A 223 11.80 -3.39 -7.43
C LEU A 223 12.87 -2.74 -8.31
N TYR A 224 13.51 -1.66 -7.86
CA TYR A 224 14.60 -1.04 -8.60
C TYR A 224 15.78 -2.00 -8.82
N ASP A 225 16.21 -2.72 -7.78
CA ASP A 225 17.25 -3.76 -7.90
C ASP A 225 16.82 -4.86 -8.89
N LYS A 226 15.58 -5.37 -8.81
CA LYS A 226 15.03 -6.34 -9.78
C LYS A 226 15.13 -5.82 -11.22
N LEU A 227 14.63 -4.61 -11.46
CA LEU A 227 14.50 -4.02 -12.81
C LEU A 227 15.84 -3.63 -13.43
N THR A 228 16.86 -3.41 -12.62
CA THR A 228 18.22 -3.12 -13.08
C THR A 228 19.14 -4.34 -13.09
N GLU A 229 18.63 -5.51 -12.69
CA GLU A 229 19.43 -6.71 -12.38
C GLU A 229 20.59 -6.39 -11.42
N GLY A 230 20.35 -5.42 -10.52
CA GLY A 230 21.31 -4.87 -9.58
C GLY A 230 21.17 -5.45 -8.18
N ASN A 231 22.02 -4.96 -7.27
CA ASN A 231 22.01 -5.37 -5.87
C ASN A 231 22.36 -4.22 -4.90
N THR A 232 22.08 -2.98 -5.33
CA THR A 232 22.45 -1.76 -4.61
C THR A 232 21.81 -1.69 -3.22
N TYR A 233 20.60 -2.23 -3.09
CA TYR A 233 19.81 -2.20 -1.86
C TYR A 233 19.63 -3.57 -1.22
N SER A 234 19.89 -4.64 -1.98
CA SER A 234 19.57 -6.03 -1.65
C SER A 234 20.06 -6.50 -0.29
N GLU A 235 21.28 -6.15 0.13
CA GLU A 235 21.78 -6.53 1.45
C GLU A 235 20.98 -5.87 2.58
N ARG A 236 20.78 -4.54 2.48
CA ARG A 236 20.01 -3.77 3.45
C ARG A 236 18.56 -4.23 3.52
N ILE A 237 17.93 -4.52 2.37
CA ILE A 237 16.58 -5.08 2.32
C ILE A 237 16.51 -6.43 3.05
N LYS A 238 17.43 -7.36 2.76
CA LYS A 238 17.44 -8.68 3.44
C LYS A 238 17.61 -8.54 4.95
N LYS A 239 18.53 -7.67 5.39
CA LYS A 239 18.75 -7.40 6.81
C LYS A 239 17.54 -6.76 7.49
N SER A 240 16.87 -5.83 6.81
CA SER A 240 15.64 -5.22 7.33
C SER A 240 14.48 -6.21 7.38
N LEU A 241 14.33 -7.10 6.39
CA LEU A 241 13.31 -8.15 6.41
C LEU A 241 13.54 -9.16 7.54
N ASN A 242 14.80 -9.57 7.78
CA ASN A 242 15.12 -10.42 8.93
C ASN A 242 14.80 -9.69 10.24
N TYR A 243 15.16 -8.41 10.36
CA TYR A 243 14.81 -7.61 11.54
C TYR A 243 13.30 -7.52 11.77
N PHE A 244 12.50 -7.33 10.72
CA PHE A 244 11.04 -7.38 10.80
C PHE A 244 10.56 -8.71 11.37
N LYS A 245 11.04 -9.82 10.81
CA LYS A 245 10.58 -11.17 11.12
C LYS A 245 11.03 -11.67 12.49
N ASP A 246 12.30 -11.49 12.81
CA ASP A 246 12.95 -12.13 13.96
C ASP A 246 12.88 -11.27 15.23
N SER A 247 12.84 -9.94 15.09
CA SER A 247 12.99 -9.01 16.20
C SER A 247 11.79 -8.11 16.41
N LEU A 248 11.21 -7.55 15.35
CA LEU A 248 10.12 -6.59 15.46
C LEU A 248 8.76 -7.27 15.66
N PHE A 249 8.39 -8.18 14.77
CA PHE A 249 7.09 -8.83 14.81
C PHE A 249 6.96 -9.68 16.08
N LYS A 250 5.77 -9.63 16.66
CA LYS A 250 5.34 -10.42 17.81
C LYS A 250 4.24 -11.35 17.37
N TYR A 251 4.19 -12.51 18.02
CA TYR A 251 3.22 -13.55 17.70
C TYR A 251 2.04 -13.50 18.67
N ASP A 252 0.84 -13.54 18.12
CA ASP A 252 -0.44 -13.62 18.83
C ASP A 252 -1.00 -15.03 18.69
N GLU A 253 -0.84 -15.85 19.74
CA GLU A 253 -1.29 -17.25 19.77
C GLU A 253 -2.83 -17.38 19.64
N GLU A 254 -3.60 -16.36 20.04
CA GLU A 254 -5.07 -16.43 20.03
C GLU A 254 -5.63 -16.39 18.60
N PHE A 255 -4.99 -15.60 17.74
CA PHE A 255 -5.41 -15.37 16.36
C PHE A 255 -4.46 -15.98 15.32
N ASP A 256 -3.41 -16.69 15.76
CA ASP A 256 -2.30 -17.14 14.90
C ASP A 256 -1.81 -16.01 13.97
N SER A 257 -1.55 -14.83 14.56
CA SER A 257 -1.29 -13.62 13.79
C SER A 257 -0.05 -12.86 14.26
N TYR A 258 0.51 -12.01 13.39
CA TYR A 258 1.59 -11.10 13.77
C TYR A 258 1.09 -9.71 14.17
N TYR A 259 1.77 -9.08 15.13
CA TYR A 259 1.57 -7.67 15.49
C TYR A 259 2.89 -6.99 15.85
N TRP A 260 2.91 -5.66 15.78
CA TRP A 260 4.08 -4.81 16.09
C TRP A 260 3.64 -3.42 16.56
N SER A 261 4.58 -2.63 17.07
CA SER A 261 4.36 -1.23 17.44
C SER A 261 4.84 -0.26 16.36
N TYR A 262 4.31 0.97 16.41
CA TYR A 262 4.72 2.06 15.51
C TYR A 262 6.20 2.44 15.71
N TRP A 263 6.63 2.68 16.94
CA TRP A 263 8.05 2.85 17.26
C TRP A 263 8.63 1.59 17.88
N GLU A 264 9.88 1.23 17.56
CA GLU A 264 10.56 0.10 18.20
C GLU A 264 10.62 0.26 19.73
N GLU A 265 10.96 1.46 20.20
CA GLU A 265 11.00 1.80 21.63
C GLU A 265 9.64 1.64 22.33
N GLN A 266 8.53 1.59 21.58
CA GLN A 266 7.18 1.34 22.09
C GLN A 266 6.82 -0.16 22.17
N ASN A 267 7.64 -1.08 21.68
CA ASN A 267 7.42 -2.53 21.83
C ASN A 267 7.36 -2.96 23.30
N ILE A 268 7.81 -2.11 24.23
CA ILE A 268 7.78 -2.33 25.67
C ILE A 268 6.56 -1.65 26.34
N GLN A 269 5.96 -0.61 25.73
CA GLN A 269 5.03 0.32 26.41
C GLN A 269 3.65 0.53 25.77
N LYS A 270 3.33 -0.10 24.62
CA LYS A 270 2.04 0.08 23.89
C LYS A 270 1.82 1.53 23.46
N PRO A 271 2.02 1.80 22.18
CA PRO A 271 0.88 1.65 21.27
C PRO A 271 1.19 0.69 20.12
N TRP A 272 0.33 -0.31 19.92
CA TRP A 272 0.36 -1.15 18.72
C TRP A 272 0.01 -0.35 17.47
N GLU A 273 0.55 -0.76 16.34
CA GLU A 273 0.30 -0.12 15.05
C GLU A 273 -1.21 0.00 14.75
N ASP A 274 -1.64 1.13 14.20
CA ASP A 274 -3.01 1.25 13.69
C ASP A 274 -3.17 0.52 12.36
N ILE A 275 -4.40 0.13 12.04
CA ILE A 275 -4.67 -0.70 10.85
C ILE A 275 -4.29 0.01 9.54
N SER A 276 -4.25 1.35 9.52
CA SER A 276 -3.89 2.15 8.34
C SER A 276 -2.40 2.12 8.08
N HIS A 277 -1.58 2.37 9.10
CA HIS A 277 -0.12 2.34 9.01
C HIS A 277 0.41 0.91 8.93
N ALA A 278 -0.19 -0.04 9.64
CA ALA A 278 0.17 -1.44 9.58
C ALA A 278 0.02 -2.00 8.16
N MET A 279 -1.02 -1.58 7.46
CA MET A 279 -1.23 -1.96 6.07
C MET A 279 -0.04 -1.57 5.19
N ILE A 280 0.50 -0.35 5.35
CA ILE A 280 1.66 0.10 4.57
C ILE A 280 2.89 -0.76 4.87
N THR A 281 3.12 -1.12 6.14
CA THR A 281 4.20 -2.06 6.52
C THR A 281 4.09 -3.37 5.76
N VAL A 282 2.91 -3.99 5.83
CA VAL A 282 2.66 -5.28 5.21
C VAL A 282 2.71 -5.18 3.69
N TYR A 283 2.13 -4.14 3.11
CA TYR A 283 2.12 -3.93 1.66
C TYR A 283 3.55 -3.79 1.10
N GLY A 284 4.43 -3.08 1.82
CA GLY A 284 5.85 -3.03 1.42
C GLY A 284 6.52 -4.40 1.43
N ILE A 285 6.28 -5.21 2.48
CA ILE A 285 6.82 -6.58 2.58
C ILE A 285 6.21 -7.49 1.51
N PHE A 286 4.92 -7.34 1.23
CA PHE A 286 4.20 -8.03 0.17
C PHE A 286 4.82 -7.75 -1.19
N ILE A 287 5.02 -6.49 -1.56
CA ILE A 287 5.67 -6.13 -2.83
C ILE A 287 7.09 -6.71 -2.91
N LEU A 288 7.85 -6.66 -1.81
CA LEU A 288 9.18 -7.26 -1.77
C LEU A 288 9.15 -8.76 -2.08
N HIS A 289 8.17 -9.48 -1.54
CA HIS A 289 8.02 -10.91 -1.77
C HIS A 289 7.47 -11.21 -3.18
N GLU A 290 6.28 -10.71 -3.47
CA GLU A 290 5.48 -11.07 -4.63
C GLU A 290 5.97 -10.45 -5.93
N GLU A 291 6.47 -9.22 -5.89
CA GLU A 291 6.85 -8.49 -7.10
C GLU A 291 8.37 -8.35 -7.25
N ALA A 292 9.12 -8.21 -6.16
CA ALA A 292 10.58 -8.09 -6.19
C ALA A 292 11.34 -9.43 -5.96
N GLY A 293 10.66 -10.48 -5.49
CA GLY A 293 11.22 -11.84 -5.40
C GLY A 293 12.05 -12.14 -4.14
N TYR A 294 11.88 -11.40 -3.04
CA TYR A 294 12.56 -11.65 -1.77
C TYR A 294 11.87 -12.75 -0.95
N THR A 295 12.62 -13.76 -0.51
CA THR A 295 12.07 -14.97 0.12
C THR A 295 12.27 -15.05 1.64
N VAL A 296 12.49 -13.91 2.32
CA VAL A 296 12.69 -13.90 3.79
C VAL A 296 11.37 -14.21 4.51
N PHE A 297 10.30 -13.57 4.06
CA PHE A 297 8.93 -13.96 4.39
C PHE A 297 8.50 -15.09 3.44
N THR A 298 7.75 -16.04 3.98
CA THR A 298 7.21 -17.22 3.31
C THR A 298 5.68 -17.12 3.21
N GLU A 299 5.05 -17.98 2.42
CA GLU A 299 3.59 -18.09 2.35
C GLU A 299 2.97 -18.26 3.75
N GLU A 300 3.56 -19.11 4.60
CA GLU A 300 3.11 -19.33 5.98
C GLU A 300 3.21 -18.07 6.86
N ASP A 301 4.15 -17.16 6.57
CA ASP A 301 4.21 -15.88 7.27
C ASP A 301 3.08 -14.96 6.78
N PHE A 302 2.77 -14.97 5.48
CA PHE A 302 1.67 -14.17 4.92
C PHE A 302 0.30 -14.67 5.36
N GLU A 303 0.10 -15.98 5.54
CA GLU A 303 -1.10 -16.54 6.18
C GLU A 303 -1.31 -15.97 7.60
N LYS A 304 -0.24 -15.89 8.41
CA LYS A 304 -0.32 -15.26 9.75
C LYS A 304 -0.55 -13.74 9.68
N ILE A 305 -0.03 -13.07 8.65
CA ILE A 305 -0.33 -11.65 8.45
C ILE A 305 -1.80 -11.47 8.04
N ALA A 306 -2.29 -12.31 7.13
CA ALA A 306 -3.68 -12.39 6.66
C ALA A 306 -4.65 -12.59 7.81
N ASN A 307 -4.28 -13.38 8.82
CA ASN A 307 -5.08 -13.56 10.04
C ASN A 307 -5.38 -12.27 10.81
N ASN A 308 -4.65 -11.17 10.57
CA ASN A 308 -5.04 -9.88 11.12
C ASN A 308 -6.37 -9.36 10.58
N VAL A 309 -6.79 -9.73 9.36
CA VAL A 309 -8.08 -9.31 8.79
C VAL A 309 -9.23 -9.87 9.62
N TYR A 310 -9.25 -11.18 9.89
CA TYR A 310 -10.25 -11.81 10.77
C TYR A 310 -10.25 -11.22 12.18
N LYS A 311 -9.09 -10.81 12.67
CA LYS A 311 -8.94 -10.24 14.00
C LYS A 311 -9.48 -8.81 14.11
N VAL A 312 -9.31 -7.99 13.06
CA VAL A 312 -9.68 -6.56 13.08
C VAL A 312 -11.14 -6.32 12.72
N ILE A 313 -11.80 -7.27 12.05
CA ILE A 313 -13.21 -7.22 11.69
C ILE A 313 -14.03 -7.97 12.75
N ASP A 314 -15.12 -7.37 13.20
CA ASP A 314 -16.22 -8.04 13.90
C ASP A 314 -17.42 -8.07 12.95
N ASP A 315 -17.64 -9.24 12.34
CA ASP A 315 -18.69 -9.53 11.37
C ASP A 315 -19.99 -10.05 12.02
N GLU A 316 -20.01 -10.29 13.34
CA GLU A 316 -21.24 -10.62 14.06
C GLU A 316 -22.18 -9.40 14.20
N SER A 317 -21.64 -8.20 14.01
CA SER A 317 -22.35 -6.92 14.01
C SER A 317 -22.80 -6.53 12.59
N SER A 318 -23.98 -5.89 12.44
CA SER A 318 -24.40 -5.26 11.19
C SER A 318 -24.77 -3.78 11.44
N PRO A 319 -24.01 -2.81 10.89
CA PRO A 319 -22.80 -3.00 10.07
C PRO A 319 -21.62 -3.61 10.84
N PRO A 320 -20.67 -4.27 10.15
CA PRO A 320 -19.46 -4.79 10.76
C PRO A 320 -18.73 -3.71 11.56
N GLN A 321 -18.09 -4.09 12.66
CA GLN A 321 -17.28 -3.17 13.46
C GLN A 321 -15.80 -3.44 13.27
N MET A 322 -14.99 -2.39 13.38
CA MET A 322 -13.55 -2.48 13.10
C MET A 322 -12.72 -2.11 14.31
N ARG A 323 -11.60 -2.80 14.51
CA ARG A 323 -10.56 -2.36 15.44
C ARG A 323 -9.84 -1.13 14.91
N LYS A 324 -9.27 -0.34 15.82
CA LYS A 324 -8.34 0.77 15.47
C LYS A 324 -6.92 0.29 15.24
N PHE A 325 -6.53 -0.77 15.95
CA PHE A 325 -5.16 -1.31 15.97
C PHE A 325 -5.17 -2.80 15.65
N ILE A 326 -4.07 -3.29 15.09
CA ILE A 326 -3.89 -4.71 14.72
C ILE A 326 -3.80 -5.66 15.93
N HIS A 327 -3.67 -5.11 17.14
CA HIS A 327 -3.69 -5.89 18.36
C HIS A 327 -4.28 -5.07 19.52
N LYS A 328 -4.82 -5.77 20.52
CA LYS A 328 -5.53 -5.14 21.64
C LYS A 328 -4.59 -4.35 22.53
N ARG A 329 -4.91 -3.09 22.82
CA ARG A 329 -4.21 -2.29 23.83
C ARG A 329 -4.80 -2.57 25.21
N GLY A 330 -3.96 -2.49 26.25
CA GLY A 330 -4.39 -2.80 27.62
C GLY A 330 -5.41 -1.81 28.19
N GLU A 331 -5.49 -0.62 27.61
CA GLU A 331 -6.30 0.51 28.09
C GLU A 331 -7.52 0.79 27.20
N GLU A 332 -7.79 -0.05 26.19
CA GLU A 332 -8.96 0.13 25.31
C GLU A 332 -10.27 -0.20 26.04
N GLU A 333 -11.20 0.76 26.05
CA GLU A 333 -12.54 0.60 26.63
C GLU A 333 -13.39 -0.45 25.89
N LYS A 334 -13.15 -0.59 24.58
CA LYS A 334 -13.76 -1.61 23.71
C LYS A 334 -12.80 -1.97 22.57
N ALA A 335 -12.95 -3.17 22.01
CA ALA A 335 -12.07 -3.64 20.94
C ALA A 335 -12.53 -3.15 19.55
N TYR A 336 -13.84 -3.12 19.31
CA TYR A 336 -14.44 -2.84 18.01
C TYR A 336 -15.26 -1.54 18.05
N TYR A 337 -15.26 -0.83 16.92
CA TYR A 337 -15.80 0.51 16.78
C TYR A 337 -16.60 0.64 15.48
N THR A 338 -17.66 1.45 15.49
CA THR A 338 -18.43 1.77 14.29
C THR A 338 -17.66 2.74 13.38
N SER A 339 -18.15 2.96 12.15
CA SER A 339 -17.59 3.93 11.21
C SER A 339 -17.55 5.36 11.75
N GLU A 340 -18.51 5.73 12.59
CA GLU A 340 -18.56 7.05 13.25
C GLU A 340 -17.47 7.23 14.32
N GLU A 341 -17.02 6.14 14.94
CA GLU A 341 -16.09 6.16 16.07
C GLU A 341 -14.63 5.83 15.67
N ASN A 342 -14.44 5.29 14.47
CA ASN A 342 -13.17 4.81 13.97
C ASN A 342 -12.74 5.55 12.69
N PRO A 343 -11.75 6.45 12.76
CA PRO A 343 -11.26 7.16 11.57
C PRO A 343 -10.58 6.22 10.55
N TYR A 344 -10.23 5.00 10.96
CA TYR A 344 -9.59 3.99 10.14
C TYR A 344 -10.56 2.90 9.67
N TYR A 345 -11.87 3.06 9.90
CA TYR A 345 -12.86 2.01 9.61
C TYR A 345 -12.71 1.42 8.20
N TYR A 346 -12.54 2.28 7.19
CA TYR A 346 -12.41 1.85 5.80
C TYR A 346 -10.99 1.39 5.41
N ASP A 347 -9.98 1.56 6.27
CA ASP A 347 -8.61 1.15 5.97
C ASP A 347 -8.45 -0.37 5.95
N VAL A 348 -9.37 -1.13 6.56
CA VAL A 348 -9.37 -2.60 6.46
C VAL A 348 -9.49 -3.10 5.02
N LEU A 349 -10.23 -2.37 4.17
CA LEU A 349 -10.43 -2.72 2.76
C LEU A 349 -9.11 -2.64 1.94
N ARG A 350 -8.10 -1.93 2.46
CA ARG A 350 -6.76 -1.83 1.86
C ARG A 350 -5.92 -3.10 2.07
N TRP A 351 -6.36 -4.02 2.93
CA TRP A 351 -5.70 -5.31 3.18
C TRP A 351 -6.08 -6.39 2.17
N SER A 352 -6.92 -6.08 1.19
CA SER A 352 -7.43 -7.02 0.17
C SER A 352 -6.35 -7.74 -0.63
N PHE A 353 -5.15 -7.17 -0.77
CA PHE A 353 -4.03 -7.84 -1.44
C PHE A 353 -3.60 -9.14 -0.74
N LEU A 354 -3.93 -9.34 0.54
CA LEU A 354 -3.67 -10.59 1.26
C LEU A 354 -4.60 -11.72 0.84
N GLY A 355 -5.67 -11.41 0.10
CA GLY A 355 -6.56 -12.40 -0.52
C GLY A 355 -5.84 -13.41 -1.41
N VAL A 356 -4.62 -13.09 -1.89
CA VAL A 356 -3.80 -14.00 -2.69
C VAL A 356 -3.25 -15.18 -1.89
N TYR A 357 -3.18 -15.07 -0.56
CA TYR A 357 -2.76 -16.13 0.36
C TYR A 357 -3.95 -16.79 1.04
N ASP A 358 -5.04 -16.06 1.22
CA ASP A 358 -6.27 -16.57 1.82
C ASP A 358 -7.49 -15.94 1.13
N GLU A 359 -8.12 -16.70 0.22
CA GLU A 359 -9.24 -16.22 -0.58
C GLU A 359 -10.47 -15.86 0.27
N GLU A 360 -10.63 -16.46 1.46
CA GLU A 360 -11.75 -16.16 2.37
C GLU A 360 -11.71 -14.69 2.86
N ILE A 361 -10.54 -14.03 2.84
CA ILE A 361 -10.42 -12.59 3.08
C ILE A 361 -11.22 -11.79 2.05
N LEU A 362 -11.23 -12.21 0.79
CA LEU A 362 -11.96 -11.48 -0.25
C LEU A 362 -13.47 -11.56 -0.02
N ASP A 363 -13.96 -12.70 0.48
CA ASP A 363 -15.38 -12.88 0.83
C ASP A 363 -15.78 -11.96 1.98
N ILE A 364 -14.99 -11.92 3.07
CA ILE A 364 -15.26 -11.03 4.21
C ILE A 364 -15.21 -9.56 3.80
N LEU A 365 -14.22 -9.16 3.01
CA LEU A 365 -14.12 -7.77 2.55
C LEU A 365 -15.24 -7.42 1.56
N GLU A 366 -15.75 -8.37 0.79
CA GLU A 366 -16.93 -8.19 -0.06
C GLU A 366 -18.16 -7.86 0.80
N GLU A 367 -18.38 -8.55 1.92
CA GLU A 367 -19.44 -8.21 2.88
C GLU A 367 -19.27 -6.79 3.45
N VAL A 368 -18.05 -6.41 3.83
CA VAL A 368 -17.76 -5.03 4.30
C VAL A 368 -18.07 -4.00 3.21
N TYR A 369 -17.71 -4.26 1.95
CA TYR A 369 -18.07 -3.41 0.82
C TYR A 369 -19.59 -3.35 0.60
N GLU A 370 -20.31 -4.44 0.84
CA GLU A 370 -21.76 -4.47 0.69
C GLU A 370 -22.49 -3.60 1.72
N GLU A 371 -21.99 -3.53 2.94
CA GLU A 371 -22.58 -2.75 4.02
C GLU A 371 -22.01 -1.31 4.12
N THR A 372 -20.94 -1.03 3.38
CA THR A 372 -20.29 0.29 3.33
C THR A 372 -20.80 1.17 2.18
N ASN A 373 -21.01 2.45 2.46
CA ASN A 373 -21.11 3.45 1.40
C ASN A 373 -19.72 3.83 0.89
N VAL A 374 -19.31 3.31 -0.26
CA VAL A 374 -17.98 3.59 -0.87
C VAL A 374 -17.74 5.09 -1.10
N GLU A 375 -18.78 5.91 -1.22
CA GLU A 375 -18.63 7.36 -1.35
C GLU A 375 -18.08 8.03 -0.08
N GLU A 376 -18.27 7.42 1.09
CA GLU A 376 -17.77 7.90 2.39
C GLU A 376 -16.30 7.55 2.64
N MET A 377 -15.75 6.61 1.86
CA MET A 377 -14.34 6.28 1.94
C MET A 377 -13.49 7.49 1.55
N ASN A 378 -12.32 7.59 2.17
CA ASN A 378 -11.33 8.60 1.82
C ASN A 378 -11.03 8.55 0.30
N PRO A 379 -11.23 9.65 -0.46
CA PRO A 379 -11.06 9.65 -1.91
C PRO A 379 -9.63 9.30 -2.37
N GLN A 380 -8.61 9.62 -1.55
CA GLN A 380 -7.22 9.29 -1.87
C GLN A 380 -6.96 7.78 -1.83
N THR A 381 -7.53 7.04 -0.88
CA THR A 381 -7.25 5.60 -0.72
C THR A 381 -8.32 4.68 -1.33
N ARG A 382 -9.54 5.17 -1.55
CA ARG A 382 -10.68 4.37 -2.06
C ARG A 382 -10.37 3.63 -3.35
N LEU A 383 -9.82 4.33 -4.35
CA LEU A 383 -9.49 3.75 -5.65
C LEU A 383 -8.45 2.63 -5.50
N ASN A 384 -7.47 2.81 -4.61
CA ASN A 384 -6.48 1.80 -4.31
C ASN A 384 -7.08 0.57 -3.62
N SER A 385 -8.01 0.74 -2.67
CA SER A 385 -8.71 -0.40 -2.05
C SER A 385 -9.49 -1.23 -3.08
N ILE A 386 -10.22 -0.56 -3.98
CA ILE A 386 -11.01 -1.20 -5.04
C ILE A 386 -10.09 -1.94 -6.02
N ALA A 387 -9.06 -1.27 -6.54
CA ALA A 387 -8.16 -1.87 -7.52
C ALA A 387 -7.35 -3.03 -6.92
N SER A 388 -6.90 -2.91 -5.67
CA SER A 388 -6.24 -3.98 -4.93
C SER A 388 -7.15 -5.21 -4.73
N TYR A 389 -8.42 -4.98 -4.41
CA TYR A 389 -9.42 -6.06 -4.31
C TYR A 389 -9.62 -6.78 -5.64
N LEU A 390 -9.81 -6.02 -6.72
CA LEU A 390 -9.96 -6.59 -8.07
C LEU A 390 -8.71 -7.35 -8.51
N TYR A 391 -7.53 -6.80 -8.22
CA TYR A 391 -6.24 -7.44 -8.51
C TYR A 391 -6.06 -8.75 -7.76
N ALA A 392 -6.33 -8.77 -6.45
CA ALA A 392 -6.26 -9.99 -5.65
C ALA A 392 -7.24 -11.06 -6.15
N LYS A 393 -8.50 -10.67 -6.42
CA LYS A 393 -9.55 -11.56 -6.96
C LYS A 393 -9.19 -12.14 -8.32
N GLU A 394 -8.52 -11.38 -9.19
CA GLU A 394 -8.05 -11.89 -10.47
C GLU A 394 -6.86 -12.84 -10.31
N LYS A 395 -5.95 -12.54 -9.37
CA LYS A 395 -4.78 -13.38 -9.09
C LYS A 395 -5.16 -14.74 -8.49
N THR A 396 -6.15 -14.81 -7.58
CA THR A 396 -6.60 -16.09 -6.98
C THR A 396 -7.24 -17.03 -8.00
N ARG A 397 -7.86 -16.49 -9.05
CA ARG A 397 -8.49 -17.28 -10.14
C ARG A 397 -7.50 -18.02 -11.03
N GLY A 398 -6.20 -17.85 -10.81
CA GLY A 398 -5.16 -18.69 -11.43
C GLY A 398 -4.99 -18.46 -12.94
N ILE A 399 -5.36 -17.29 -13.45
CA ILE A 399 -5.01 -16.87 -14.81
C ILE A 399 -3.51 -16.48 -14.77
N PRO A 400 -2.62 -17.24 -15.42
CA PRO A 400 -1.19 -16.96 -15.38
C PRO A 400 -0.90 -15.65 -16.12
N TRP A 401 -0.11 -14.77 -15.49
CA TRP A 401 0.49 -13.58 -16.10
C TRP A 401 1.84 -13.89 -16.72
#